data_AF-A0A7X8AR13-F1
#
_entry.id   AF-A0A7X8AR13-F1
#
_cell.length_a   1.000
_cell.length_b   1.000
_cell.length_c   1.000
_cell.angle_alpha   90.00
_cell.angle_beta   90.00
_cell.angle_gamma   90.00
#
_symmetry.space_group_name_H-M   'P 1'
#
loop_
_entity.id
_entity.type
_entity.pdbx_description
1 polymer ?
#
loop_
_entity_poly.entity_id
_entity_poly.type
_entity_poly.pdbx_seq_one_letter_code
_entity_poly.pdbx_strand_id
1 'polypeptide(L)'
;MSKLHNGLNKQVANLAMFFVKLHHHHWYIKGQHFYGLHAKFEEFYDEVNELYDAVAERLLMIGGKPYSTMKDYLANSSLVEASGGETATEMVTAIKQDFKTLRDEFNALIKVAQDEGDEVTTDLL
;
A
#
# COMPACT_ATOMS: atom_id res chain seq x y z
N MET A 1 -11.80 -8.56 16.09
CA MET A 1 -11.97 -8.19 14.67
C MET A 1 -11.91 -9.46 13.84
N SER A 2 -12.71 -9.59 12.78
CA SER A 2 -12.67 -10.76 11.88
C SER A 2 -11.32 -10.83 11.15
N LYS A 3 -11.04 -11.98 10.53
CA LYS A 3 -9.84 -12.16 9.73
C LYS A 3 -9.82 -11.17 8.56
N LEU A 4 -10.97 -10.96 7.92
CA LEU A 4 -11.14 -9.96 6.87
C LEU A 4 -10.88 -8.53 7.35
N HIS A 5 -11.45 -8.13 8.51
CA HIS A 5 -11.23 -6.78 9.06
C HIS A 5 -9.75 -6.52 9.37
N ASN A 6 -9.07 -7.49 9.98
CA ASN A 6 -7.64 -7.37 10.28
C ASN A 6 -6.80 -7.29 9.00
N GLY A 7 -7.16 -8.09 7.98
CA GLY A 7 -6.50 -8.08 6.68
C GLY A 7 -6.63 -6.73 5.98
N LEU A 8 -7.84 -6.19 5.87
CA LEU A 8 -8.07 -4.85 5.32
C LEU A 8 -7.35 -3.77 6.10
N ASN A 9 -7.37 -3.83 7.44
CA ASN A 9 -6.62 -2.87 8.27
C ASN A 9 -5.12 -2.89 8.00
N LYS A 10 -4.55 -4.09 7.82
CA LYS A 10 -3.16 -4.24 7.42
C LYS A 10 -2.91 -3.58 6.06
N GLN A 11 -3.83 -3.73 5.11
CA GLN A 11 -3.70 -3.10 3.79
C GLN A 11 -3.80 -1.57 3.85
N VAL A 12 -4.66 -1.00 4.71
CA VAL A 12 -4.67 0.44 4.97
C VAL A 12 -3.30 0.91 5.46
N ALA A 13 -2.66 0.19 6.38
CA ALA A 13 -1.32 0.51 6.87
C ALA A 13 -0.23 0.37 5.78
N ASN A 14 -0.28 -0.72 5.00
CA ASN A 14 0.66 -0.96 3.91
C ASN A 14 0.57 0.14 2.85
N LEU A 15 -0.63 0.51 2.42
CA LEU A 15 -0.85 1.51 1.37
C LEU A 15 -0.45 2.90 1.85
N ALA A 16 -0.74 3.27 3.10
CA ALA A 16 -0.24 4.52 3.70
C ALA A 16 1.30 4.55 3.73
N MET A 17 1.94 3.45 4.12
CA MET A 17 3.41 3.35 4.13
C MET A 17 3.99 3.45 2.71
N PHE A 18 3.33 2.81 1.73
CA PHE A 18 3.76 2.82 0.35
C PHE A 18 3.63 4.20 -0.28
N PHE A 19 2.53 4.90 0.00
CA PHE A 19 2.29 6.29 -0.41
C PHE A 19 3.42 7.22 0.06
N VAL A 20 3.82 7.12 1.33
CA VAL A 20 4.92 7.92 1.90
C VAL A 20 6.25 7.57 1.24
N LYS A 21 6.53 6.28 1.02
CA LYS A 21 7.76 5.83 0.33
C LYS A 21 7.83 6.33 -1.12
N LEU A 22 6.72 6.26 -1.86
CA LEU A 22 6.65 6.75 -3.23
C LEU A 22 6.88 8.27 -3.30
N HIS A 23 6.30 9.04 -2.38
CA HIS A 23 6.60 10.47 -2.23
C HIS A 23 8.08 10.72 -1.97
N HIS A 24 8.69 9.94 -1.07
CA HIS A 24 10.13 10.04 -0.83
C HIS A 24 10.92 9.81 -2.12
N HIS A 25 10.67 8.72 -2.85
CA HIS A 25 11.40 8.45 -4.09
C HIS A 25 11.13 9.50 -5.18
N HIS A 26 9.89 10.01 -5.28
CA HIS A 26 9.52 11.11 -6.17
C HIS A 26 10.33 12.38 -5.87
N TRP A 27 10.52 12.73 -4.60
CA TRP A 27 11.30 13.92 -4.21
C TRP A 27 12.81 13.75 -4.35
N TYR A 28 13.33 12.56 -4.03
CA TYR A 28 14.78 12.35 -3.89
C TYR A 28 15.45 11.70 -5.11
N ILE A 29 14.68 11.26 -6.13
CA ILE A 29 15.25 10.76 -7.37
C ILE A 29 16.09 11.84 -8.07
N LYS A 30 17.22 11.42 -8.64
CA LYS A 30 18.18 12.28 -9.33
C LYS A 30 18.93 11.51 -10.43
N GLY A 31 19.66 12.25 -11.28
CA GLY A 31 20.49 11.67 -12.33
C GLY A 31 19.73 11.40 -13.63
N GLN A 32 20.30 10.56 -14.49
CA GLN A 32 19.85 10.39 -15.88
C GLN A 32 18.41 9.86 -16.04
N HIS A 33 17.86 9.22 -15.00
CA HIS A 33 16.51 8.66 -14.99
C HIS A 33 15.46 9.59 -14.35
N PHE A 34 15.85 10.80 -13.93
CA PHE A 34 15.00 11.72 -13.17
C PHE A 34 13.61 11.88 -13.78
N TYR A 35 13.50 12.36 -15.02
CA TYR A 35 12.20 12.68 -15.63
C TYR A 35 11.26 11.47 -15.70
N GLY A 36 11.79 10.30 -16.06
CA GLY A 36 10.97 9.10 -16.19
C GLY A 36 10.51 8.55 -14.84
N LEU A 37 11.42 8.48 -13.87
CA LEU A 37 11.10 7.89 -12.56
C LEU A 37 10.33 8.85 -11.66
N HIS A 38 10.60 10.17 -11.72
CA HIS A 38 9.87 11.18 -10.98
C HIS A 38 8.37 11.14 -11.31
N ALA A 39 8.02 11.21 -12.60
CA ALA A 39 6.64 11.13 -13.06
C ALA A 39 6.02 9.76 -12.77
N LYS A 40 6.79 8.67 -12.85
CA LYS A 40 6.27 7.33 -12.57
C LYS A 40 5.97 7.10 -11.08
N PHE A 41 6.78 7.65 -10.18
CA PHE A 41 6.50 7.57 -8.74
C PHE A 41 5.28 8.42 -8.35
N GLU A 42 5.01 9.51 -9.08
CA GLU A 42 3.77 10.29 -8.95
C GLU A 42 2.54 9.53 -9.37
N GLU A 43 2.53 8.99 -10.59
CA GLU A 43 1.46 8.11 -11.07
C GLU A 43 1.13 7.01 -10.06
N PHE A 44 2.16 6.37 -9.48
CA PHE A 44 1.95 5.33 -8.49
C PHE A 44 1.41 5.85 -7.16
N TYR A 45 1.86 7.00 -6.63
CA TYR A 45 1.30 7.48 -5.36
C TYR A 45 -0.14 7.95 -5.52
N ASP A 46 -0.54 8.42 -6.71
CA ASP A 46 -1.91 8.83 -6.99
C ASP A 46 -2.83 7.61 -6.99
N GLU A 47 -2.47 6.55 -7.71
CA GLU A 47 -3.20 5.28 -7.71
C GLU A 47 -3.26 4.64 -6.29
N VAL A 48 -2.14 4.67 -5.56
CA VAL A 48 -2.09 4.14 -4.18
C VAL A 48 -2.98 4.96 -3.25
N ASN A 49 -3.08 6.27 -3.44
CA ASN A 49 -3.95 7.13 -2.62
C ASN A 49 -5.44 6.81 -2.85
N GLU A 50 -5.84 6.58 -4.10
CA GLU A 50 -7.22 6.14 -4.41
C GLU A 50 -7.54 4.78 -3.79
N LEU A 51 -6.62 3.81 -3.92
CA LEU A 51 -6.82 2.47 -3.35
C LEU A 51 -6.79 2.49 -1.81
N TYR A 52 -5.93 3.30 -1.22
CA TYR A 52 -5.84 3.49 0.24
C TYR A 52 -7.19 3.93 0.82
N ASP A 53 -7.82 4.93 0.20
CA ASP A 53 -9.13 5.43 0.63
C ASP A 53 -10.21 4.37 0.43
N ALA A 54 -10.29 3.75 -0.76
CA ALA A 54 -11.28 2.72 -1.07
C ALA A 54 -11.24 1.53 -0.09
N VAL A 55 -10.03 1.07 0.29
CA VAL A 55 -9.86 -0.03 1.27
C VAL A 55 -10.29 0.41 2.68
N ALA A 56 -9.97 1.64 3.08
CA ALA A 56 -10.37 2.18 4.39
C ALA A 56 -11.89 2.37 4.49
N GLU A 57 -12.50 2.94 3.46
CA GLU A 57 -13.95 3.10 3.35
C GLU A 57 -14.67 1.75 3.31
N ARG A 58 -14.15 0.79 2.54
CA ARG A 58 -14.73 -0.57 2.50
C ARG A 58 -14.73 -1.21 3.88
N LEU A 59 -13.64 -1.06 4.64
CA LEU A 59 -13.55 -1.55 6.00
C LEU A 59 -14.59 -0.90 6.93
N LEU A 60 -14.85 0.40 6.78
CA LEU A 60 -15.92 1.08 7.54
C LEU A 60 -17.31 0.53 7.17
N MET A 61 -17.57 0.30 5.88
CA MET A 61 -18.86 -0.22 5.39
C MET A 61 -19.22 -1.59 5.97
N ILE A 62 -18.22 -2.43 6.26
CA ILE A 62 -18.42 -3.76 6.89
C ILE A 62 -18.30 -3.73 8.43
N GLY A 63 -18.25 -2.54 9.04
CA GLY A 63 -18.25 -2.36 10.50
C GLY A 63 -16.87 -2.46 11.16
N GLY A 64 -15.80 -2.40 10.38
CA GLY A 64 -14.44 -2.27 10.87
C GLY A 64 -14.06 -0.84 11.27
N LYS A 65 -12.80 -0.67 11.68
CA LYS A 65 -12.24 0.64 12.06
C LYS A 65 -10.84 0.77 11.46
N PRO A 66 -10.66 1.59 10.40
CA PRO A 66 -9.38 1.72 9.72
C PRO A 66 -8.31 2.35 10.63
N TYR A 67 -7.09 1.86 10.52
CA TYR A 67 -5.94 2.56 11.07
C TYR A 67 -5.82 3.95 10.45
N SER A 68 -5.59 4.96 11.29
CA SER A 68 -5.66 6.38 10.92
C SER A 68 -4.57 7.22 11.59
N THR A 69 -3.54 6.58 12.16
CA THR A 69 -2.42 7.27 12.78
C THR A 69 -1.09 6.70 12.30
N MET A 70 -0.07 7.54 12.24
CA MET A 70 1.29 7.12 11.84
C MET A 70 1.82 6.00 12.75
N LYS A 71 1.47 6.03 14.04
CA LYS A 71 1.83 4.98 14.99
C LYS A 71 1.23 3.64 14.58
N ASP A 72 -0.03 3.63 14.16
CA ASP A 72 -0.69 2.40 13.73
C ASP A 72 -0.07 1.88 12.42
N TYR A 73 0.23 2.76 11.47
CA TYR A 73 0.86 2.38 10.21
C TYR A 73 2.24 1.76 10.42
N LEU A 74 3.09 2.41 11.22
CA LEU A 74 4.42 1.89 11.55
C LEU A 74 4.37 0.55 12.30
N ALA A 75 3.36 0.34 13.14
CA ALA A 75 3.24 -0.89 13.92
C ALA A 75 2.66 -2.08 13.13
N ASN A 76 1.90 -1.83 12.07
CA ASN A 76 1.10 -2.86 11.40
C ASN A 76 1.46 -3.11 9.93
N SER A 77 2.20 -2.20 9.28
CA SER A 77 2.64 -2.36 7.90
C SER A 77 3.67 -3.49 7.77
N SER A 78 3.57 -4.28 6.69
CA SER A 78 4.64 -5.17 6.21
C SER A 78 5.72 -4.43 5.44
N LEU A 79 5.41 -3.25 4.90
CA LEU A 79 6.34 -2.40 4.20
C LEU A 79 7.10 -1.54 5.21
N VAL A 80 8.35 -1.23 4.90
CA VAL A 80 9.20 -0.31 5.65
C VAL A 80 9.31 1.03 4.95
N GLU A 81 9.69 2.10 5.65
CA GLU A 81 9.96 3.41 5.05
C GLU A 81 11.16 3.37 4.08
N ALA A 82 11.28 4.40 3.23
CA ALA A 82 12.53 4.65 2.50
C ALA A 82 13.65 4.94 3.50
N SER A 83 14.86 4.46 3.21
CA SER A 83 16.03 4.69 4.07
C SER A 83 16.71 6.02 3.77
N GLY A 84 16.52 6.54 2.56
CA GLY A 84 17.19 7.73 2.05
C GLY A 84 18.57 7.42 1.49
N GLY A 85 18.95 8.13 0.42
CA GLY A 85 20.24 7.96 -0.24
C GLY A 85 20.29 6.86 -1.30
N GLU A 86 19.16 6.23 -1.61
CA GLU A 86 19.04 5.19 -2.63
C GLU A 86 19.42 5.71 -4.02
N THR A 87 20.03 4.84 -4.81
CA THR A 87 20.17 5.00 -6.25
C THR A 87 18.84 4.76 -6.97
N ALA A 88 18.71 5.24 -8.21
CA ALA A 88 17.52 4.99 -9.03
C ALA A 88 17.16 3.49 -9.12
N THR A 89 18.17 2.62 -9.25
CA THR A 89 17.97 1.15 -9.32
C THR A 89 17.49 0.58 -7.99
N GLU A 90 18.00 1.08 -6.87
CA GLU A 90 17.57 0.65 -5.52
C GLU A 90 16.14 1.09 -5.24
N MET A 91 15.76 2.32 -5.62
CA MET A 91 14.37 2.79 -5.53
C MET A 91 13.43 1.86 -6.30
N VAL A 92 13.73 1.57 -7.58
CA VAL A 92 12.91 0.66 -8.39
C VAL A 92 12.86 -0.75 -7.80
N THR A 93 13.98 -1.23 -7.25
CA THR A 93 14.05 -2.55 -6.60
C THR A 93 13.17 -2.61 -5.35
N ALA A 94 13.18 -1.55 -4.53
CA ALA A 94 12.33 -1.43 -3.35
C ALA A 94 10.84 -1.45 -3.73
N ILE A 95 10.43 -0.59 -4.68
CA ILE A 95 9.05 -0.52 -5.17
C ILE A 95 8.59 -1.86 -5.75
N LYS A 96 9.43 -2.54 -6.53
CA LYS A 96 9.13 -3.88 -7.05
C LYS A 96 8.91 -4.92 -5.94
N GLN A 97 9.67 -4.84 -4.85
CA GLN A 97 9.54 -5.77 -3.74
C GLN A 97 8.28 -5.48 -2.90
N ASP A 98 7.94 -4.20 -2.73
CA ASP A 98 6.70 -3.78 -2.09
C ASP A 98 5.47 -4.25 -2.88
N PHE A 99 5.46 -4.08 -4.22
CA PHE A 99 4.38 -4.61 -5.07
C PHE A 99 4.19 -6.12 -4.93
N LYS A 100 5.29 -6.90 -4.84
CA LYS A 100 5.18 -8.34 -4.60
C LYS A 100 4.54 -8.64 -3.25
N THR A 101 4.94 -7.91 -2.21
CA THR A 101 4.40 -8.06 -0.86
C THR A 101 2.90 -7.75 -0.84
N LEU A 102 2.50 -6.60 -1.41
CA LEU A 102 1.09 -6.21 -1.55
C LEU A 102 0.29 -7.26 -2.32
N ARG A 103 0.78 -7.69 -3.49
CA ARG A 103 0.13 -8.72 -4.31
C ARG A 103 -0.08 -10.03 -3.55
N ASP A 104 0.94 -10.50 -2.82
CA ASP A 104 0.85 -11.77 -2.11
C ASP A 104 -0.13 -11.68 -0.93
N GLU A 105 -0.17 -10.52 -0.26
CA GLU A 105 -1.14 -10.26 0.82
C GLU A 105 -2.57 -10.08 0.31
N PHE A 106 -2.77 -9.35 -0.79
CA PHE A 106 -4.09 -9.22 -1.45
C PHE A 106 -4.62 -10.58 -1.90
N ASN A 107 -3.81 -11.41 -2.57
CA ASN A 107 -4.22 -12.76 -2.97
C ASN A 107 -4.62 -13.65 -1.78
N ALA A 108 -3.97 -13.48 -0.62
CA ALA A 108 -4.35 -14.18 0.59
C ALA A 108 -5.67 -13.65 1.16
N LEU A 109 -5.89 -12.33 1.11
CA LEU A 109 -7.08 -11.67 1.62
C LEU A 109 -8.31 -11.89 0.73
N ILE A 110 -8.14 -11.93 -0.59
CA ILE A 110 -9.18 -12.31 -1.56
C ILE A 110 -9.80 -13.66 -1.19
N LYS A 111 -8.98 -14.66 -0.84
CA LYS A 111 -9.48 -15.98 -0.40
C LYS A 111 -10.31 -15.88 0.88
N VAL A 112 -9.91 -15.02 1.81
CA VAL A 112 -10.67 -14.78 3.05
C VAL A 112 -12.00 -14.10 2.75
N ALA A 113 -12.01 -13.10 1.87
CA ALA A 113 -13.24 -12.42 1.46
C ALA A 113 -14.22 -13.40 0.77
N GLN A 114 -13.71 -14.25 -0.12
CA GLN A 114 -14.49 -15.32 -0.77
C GLN A 114 -15.07 -16.33 0.24
N ASP A 115 -14.26 -16.78 1.20
CA ASP A 115 -14.71 -17.71 2.25
C ASP A 115 -15.81 -17.09 3.14
N GLU A 116 -15.79 -15.76 3.32
CA GLU A 116 -16.81 -15.00 4.06
C GLU A 116 -17.99 -14.55 3.18
N GLY A 117 -17.97 -14.83 1.87
CA GLY A 117 -19.00 -14.43 0.91
C GLY A 117 -19.05 -12.92 0.62
N ASP A 118 -17.96 -12.20 0.88
CA ASP A 118 -17.83 -10.76 0.60
C ASP A 118 -17.28 -10.51 -0.80
N GLU A 119 -18.17 -10.54 -1.79
CA GLU A 119 -17.83 -10.33 -3.20
C GLU A 119 -17.33 -8.90 -3.48
N VAL A 120 -17.80 -7.90 -2.73
CA VAL A 120 -17.37 -6.50 -2.95
C VAL A 120 -15.92 -6.32 -2.52
N THR A 121 -15.53 -6.90 -1.38
CA THR A 121 -14.14 -6.88 -0.95
C THR A 121 -13.26 -7.76 -1.85
N THR A 122 -13.82 -8.84 -2.43
CA THR A 122 -13.12 -9.68 -3.39
C THR A 122 -12.79 -8.94 -4.68
N ASP A 123 -13.73 -8.15 -5.20
CA ASP A 123 -13.54 -7.36 -6.44
C ASP A 123 -12.62 -6.15 -6.24
N LEU A 124 -12.64 -5.55 -5.05
CA LEU A 124 -11.81 -4.40 -4.71
C LEU A 124 -10.30 -4.73 -4.65
N LEU A 125 -9.95 -5.96 -4.25
CA LEU A 125 -8.57 -6.40 -3.95
C LEU A 125 -7.91 -7.13 -5.13
#